data_AF-A0A1V1UG37-F1
#
_entry.id   AF-A0A1V1UG37-F1
#
_cell.length_a   1.000
_cell.length_b   1.000
_cell.length_c   1.000
_cell.angle_alpha   90.00
_cell.angle_beta   90.00
_cell.angle_gamma   90.00
#
_symmetry.space_group_name_H-M   'P 1'
#
loop_
_entity.id
_entity.type
_entity.pdbx_description
1 polymer ?
#
loop_
_entity_poly.entity_id
_entity_poly.type
_entity_poly.pdbx_seq_one_letter_code
_entity_poly.pdbx_strand_id
1 'polypeptide(L)' 'MKNADMPDTITTPAGETYWKMGWTGRALGPAAVHGIVPGEMTHEYWIQPWDDSKRLHAADPNRWFLD' A
#
# COMPACT_ATOMS: atom_id res chain seq x y z
N MET A 1 2.95 -3.26 -18.44
CA MET A 1 3.83 -2.68 -17.40
C MET A 1 3.84 -3.66 -16.25
N LYS A 2 5.02 -4.12 -15.82
CA LYS A 2 5.15 -5.16 -14.80
C LYS A 2 4.79 -4.57 -13.43
N ASN A 3 3.67 -4.99 -12.85
CA ASN A 3 3.37 -4.84 -11.42
C ASN A 3 4.20 -5.84 -10.56
N ALA A 4 5.38 -6.23 -11.03
CA ALA A 4 6.08 -7.45 -10.61
C ALA A 4 7.06 -7.25 -9.44
N ASP A 5 7.25 -6.02 -8.96
CA ASP A 5 8.32 -5.71 -7.99
C ASP A 5 7.80 -5.34 -6.59
N MET A 6 6.49 -5.43 -6.35
CA MET A 6 5.90 -5.14 -5.04
C MET A 6 5.95 -6.35 -4.13
N PRO A 7 6.57 -6.26 -2.94
CA PRO A 7 6.74 -7.37 -2.02
C PRO A 7 5.40 -7.89 -1.51
N ASP A 8 5.34 -9.15 -1.12
CA ASP A 8 4.11 -9.73 -0.54
C ASP A 8 3.78 -9.14 0.82
N THR A 9 4.77 -8.54 1.51
CA THR A 9 4.57 -7.85 2.78
C THR A 9 5.32 -6.52 2.85
N ILE A 10 4.80 -5.60 3.66
CA ILE A 10 5.46 -4.35 4.07
C ILE A 10 5.43 -4.26 5.59
N THR A 11 6.57 -4.00 6.22
CA THR A 11 6.67 -3.76 7.66
C THR A 11 6.87 -2.28 7.93
N THR A 12 5.99 -1.67 8.70
CA THR A 12 6.06 -0.25 9.08
C THR A 12 7.18 -0.01 10.10
N PRO A 13 7.67 1.23 10.26
CA PRO A 13 8.63 1.56 11.31
C PRO A 13 8.15 1.26 12.74
N ALA A 14 6.84 1.17 12.95
CA ALA A 14 6.23 0.79 14.22
C ALA A 14 6.27 -0.74 14.47
N GLY A 15 6.71 -1.54 13.49
CA GLY A 15 6.80 -3.00 13.57
C GLY A 15 5.56 -3.76 13.11
N GLU A 16 4.53 -3.08 12.61
CA GLU A 16 3.34 -3.73 12.04
C GLU A 16 3.65 -4.26 10.65
N THR A 17 3.23 -5.49 10.34
CA THR A 17 3.37 -6.07 9.00
C THR A 17 2.03 -6.05 8.28
N TYR A 18 2.03 -5.75 7.00
CA TYR A 18 0.84 -5.72 6.15
C TYR A 18 1.05 -6.67 4.96
N TRP A 19 -0.01 -7.35 4.53
CA TRP A 19 0.01 -8.41 3.51
C TRP A 19 -0.69 -7.97 2.23
N LYS A 20 -0.06 -8.20 1.08
CA LYS A 20 -0.56 -7.82 -0.24
C LYS A 20 -1.81 -8.64 -0.60
N MET A 21 -2.89 -7.97 -0.96
CA MET A 21 -4.15 -8.65 -1.26
C MET A 21 -4.35 -9.00 -2.74
N GLY A 22 -3.48 -8.50 -3.62
CA GLY A 22 -3.58 -8.67 -5.08
C GLY A 22 -4.44 -7.60 -5.77
N TRP A 23 -4.92 -6.62 -5.00
CA TRP A 23 -5.82 -5.57 -5.47
C TRP A 23 -4.98 -4.33 -5.80
N THR A 24 -5.39 -3.61 -6.84
CA THR A 24 -4.75 -2.35 -7.24
C THR A 24 -5.77 -1.24 -7.33
N GLY A 25 -5.43 -0.06 -6.81
CA GLY A 25 -6.23 1.16 -6.90
C GLY A 25 -5.46 2.31 -7.51
N ARG A 26 -6.10 3.48 -7.55
CA ARG A 26 -5.43 4.76 -7.86
C ARG A 26 -5.39 5.61 -6.61
N ALA A 27 -4.21 6.19 -6.35
CA ALA A 27 -4.01 7.09 -5.23
C ALA A 27 -4.99 8.28 -5.31
N LEU A 28 -5.69 8.54 -4.20
CA LEU A 28 -6.55 9.70 -4.06
C LEU A 28 -5.73 10.94 -3.67
N GLY A 29 -6.32 12.13 -3.78
CA GLY A 29 -5.67 13.41 -3.44
C GLY A 29 -4.93 13.44 -2.09
N PRO A 30 -5.48 12.87 -0.99
CA PRO A 30 -4.80 12.82 0.31
C PRO A 30 -3.46 12.06 0.31
N ALA A 31 -3.23 11.13 -0.61
CA ALA A 31 -1.97 10.37 -0.69
C ALA A 31 -0.75 11.25 -1.00
N ALA A 32 -0.98 12.47 -1.53
CA ALA A 32 0.08 13.43 -1.84
C ALA A 32 0.95 13.81 -0.63
N VAL A 33 0.40 13.80 0.59
CA VAL A 33 1.16 14.10 1.82
C VAL A 33 2.21 13.02 2.14
N HIS A 34 2.07 11.84 1.53
CA HIS A 34 3.00 10.72 1.64
C HIS A 34 3.93 10.59 0.42
N GLY A 35 4.01 11.63 -0.43
CA GLY A 35 4.87 11.64 -1.61
C GLY A 35 4.39 10.73 -2.75
N ILE A 36 3.11 10.34 -2.73
CA ILE A 36 2.46 9.55 -3.78
C ILE A 36 1.62 10.49 -4.64
N VAL A 37 1.87 10.47 -5.95
CA VAL A 37 1.18 11.38 -6.87
C VAL A 37 -0.28 10.95 -7.01
N PRO A 38 -1.26 11.87 -6.92
CA PRO A 38 -2.66 11.53 -7.19
C PRO A 38 -2.82 10.86 -8.56
N GLY A 39 -3.53 9.73 -8.60
CA GLY A 39 -3.72 8.93 -9.80
C GLY A 39 -2.62 7.89 -10.09
N GLU A 40 -1.52 7.89 -9.32
CA GLU A 40 -0.50 6.81 -9.32
C GLU A 40 -1.16 5.50 -8.90
N MET A 41 -0.74 4.39 -9.51
CA MET A 41 -1.26 3.07 -9.18
C MET A 41 -0.71 2.65 -7.81
N THR A 42 -1.58 2.12 -6.96
CA THR A 42 -1.20 1.59 -5.65
C THR A 42 -1.65 0.15 -5.51
N HIS A 43 -0.94 -0.61 -4.69
CA HIS A 43 -1.31 -1.95 -4.24
C HIS A 43 -1.89 -1.87 -2.84
N GLU A 44 -2.95 -2.62 -2.61
CA GLU A 44 -3.60 -2.69 -1.31
C GLU A 44 -3.02 -3.81 -0.46
N TYR A 45 -2.72 -3.49 0.80
CA TYR A 45 -2.23 -4.38 1.81
C TYR A 45 -3.09 -4.28 3.07
N TRP A 46 -3.29 -5.39 3.76
CA TRP A 46 -4.11 -5.49 4.97
C TRP A 46 -3.28 -5.91 6.18
N ILE A 47 -3.72 -5.55 7.39
CA ILE A 47 -3.03 -5.92 8.64
C ILE A 47 -3.08 -7.42 8.93
N GLN A 48 -3.98 -8.19 8.32
CA GLN A 48 -3.86 -9.64 8.14
C GLN A 48 -4.54 -10.00 6.80
N PRO A 49 -4.23 -11.13 6.16
CA PRO A 49 -4.86 -11.52 4.89
C PRO A 49 -6.39 -11.65 4.92
N TRP A 50 -7.00 -11.63 6.11
CA TRP A 50 -8.45 -11.70 6.33
C TRP A 50 -8.98 -10.52 7.17
N ASP A 51 -8.13 -9.55 7.51
CA ASP A 51 -8.46 -8.43 8.39
C ASP A 51 -8.11 -7.12 7.71
N ASP A 52 -9.13 -6.46 7.17
CA ASP A 52 -9.04 -5.19 6.48
C ASP A 52 -9.30 -3.98 7.39
N SER A 53 -9.28 -4.19 8.72
CA SER A 53 -9.49 -3.12 9.73
C SER A 53 -8.40 -2.05 9.74
N LYS A 54 -7.23 -2.36 9.17
CA LYS A 54 -6.21 -1.38 8.79
C LYS A 54 -5.70 -1.71 7.41
N ARG A 55 -5.63 -0.70 6.56
CA ARG A 55 -5.19 -0.86 5.17
C ARG A 55 -4.00 0.03 4.89
N LEU A 56 -3.14 -0.47 4.03
CA LEU A 56 -1.98 0.24 3.54
C LEU A 56 -2.03 0.24 2.02
N HIS A 57 -1.93 1.43 1.42
CA HIS A 57 -1.86 1.61 -0.02
C HIS A 57 -0.44 2.00 -0.41
N ALA A 58 0.23 1.14 -1.18
CA ALA A 58 1.63 1.30 -1.55
C ALA A 58 1.80 1.56 -3.05
N ALA A 59 2.46 2.66 -3.40
CA ALA A 59 2.91 2.92 -4.77
C ALA A 59 4.23 2.17 -5.05
N ASP A 60 5.10 2.07 -4.05
CA ASP A 60 6.29 1.21 -4.04
C ASP A 60 6.62 0.74 -2.60
N PRO A 61 7.63 -0.13 -2.37
CA PRO A 61 7.92 -0.69 -1.04
C PRO A 61 8.25 0.35 0.05
N ASN A 62 8.70 1.55 -0.35
CA ASN A 62 9.09 2.63 0.55
C ASN A 62 8.14 3.84 0.51
N ARG A 63 7.21 3.90 -0.45
CA ARG A 63 6.18 4.95 -0.58
C ARG A 63 4.79 4.35 -0.44
N TRP A 64 4.19 4.58 0.73
CA TRP A 64 2.87 4.09 1.11
C TRP A 64 2.18 5.02 2.10
N PHE A 65 0.88 4.81 2.29
CA PHE A 65 0.07 5.46 3.32
C PHE A 65 -0.93 4.48 3.94
N LEU A 66 -1.36 4.79 5.16
CA LEU A 66 -2.43 4.07 5.85
C LEU A 66 -3.77 4.76 5.58
N ASP A 67 -4.80 3.97 5.32
CA ASP A 67 -6.22 4.38 5.25
C ASP A 67 -6.95 4.01 6.54
#